data_AF-B2ZJY5-F1
#
_entry.id   AF-B2ZJY5-F1
#
_cell.length_a   1.000
_cell.length_b   1.000
_cell.length_c   1.000
_cell.angle_alpha   90.00
_cell.angle_beta   90.00
_cell.angle_gamma   90.00
#
_symmetry.space_group_name_H-M   'P 1'
#
loop_
_entity.id
_entity.type
_entity.pdbx_description
1 polymer ?
#
loop_
_entity_poly.entity_id
_entity_poly.type
_entity_poly.pdbx_seq_one_letter_code
_entity_poly.pdbx_strand_id
1 'polypeptide(L)'
;MLSHKLGTALIATLITISFNSCQALNCATGPAGANPTACATQCFVQIDNAGTVTRGCLPTGTTCTAPNCLQCNSDNCNTNLVCKTCAATDVACSTTNGNSVGSLICSAATQQCLNQLNSDGTVTRGCGEPCATTEAATCSGCATDNCNAVFYPADRLQCYQCDSTNCNTVAASSLLACPSYQADQKCYTIGTNDATM
;
A
#
# COMPACT_ATOMS: atom_id res chain seq x y z
N MET A 1 -46.30 15.56 -73.80
CA MET A 1 -46.29 14.68 -72.61
C MET A 1 -44.82 14.51 -72.21
N LEU A 2 -44.39 15.24 -71.18
CA LEU A 2 -44.02 14.69 -69.85
C LEU A 2 -42.80 13.75 -69.96
N SER A 3 -41.68 13.93 -69.26
CA SER A 3 -41.41 14.73 -68.07
C SER A 3 -39.89 14.82 -67.90
N HIS A 4 -39.40 15.99 -67.47
CA HIS A 4 -38.12 16.10 -66.79
C HIS A 4 -38.12 15.19 -65.57
N LYS A 5 -37.02 14.46 -65.32
CA LYS A 5 -36.69 13.96 -63.99
C LYS A 5 -35.32 14.51 -63.58
N LEU A 6 -35.42 15.63 -62.88
CA LEU A 6 -34.51 16.09 -61.83
C LEU A 6 -34.34 14.95 -60.81
N GLY A 7 -33.11 14.67 -60.39
CA GLY A 7 -32.81 13.63 -59.42
C GLY A 7 -31.42 13.79 -58.79
N THR A 8 -31.26 14.90 -58.06
CA THR A 8 -30.42 15.05 -56.84
C THR A 8 -29.07 14.33 -56.79
N ALA A 9 -28.00 15.09 -57.03
CA ALA A 9 -26.66 14.76 -56.56
C ALA A 9 -26.65 14.77 -55.02
N LEU A 10 -26.39 13.63 -54.40
CA LEU A 10 -26.17 13.51 -52.97
C LEU A 10 -24.75 14.04 -52.68
N ILE A 11 -24.65 15.32 -52.34
CA ILE A 11 -23.41 15.90 -51.82
C ILE A 11 -23.22 15.30 -50.42
N ALA A 12 -22.35 14.29 -50.30
CA ALA A 12 -21.88 13.79 -49.03
C ALA A 12 -20.99 14.88 -48.42
N THR A 13 -21.59 15.74 -47.61
CA THR A 13 -20.85 16.70 -46.78
C THR A 13 -19.99 15.88 -45.81
N LEU A 14 -18.69 15.79 -46.09
CA LEU A 14 -17.72 15.36 -45.09
C LEU A 14 -17.75 16.42 -43.99
N ILE A 15 -18.58 16.19 -42.97
CA ILE A 15 -18.41 16.86 -41.69
C ILE A 15 -17.10 16.30 -41.16
N THR A 16 -16.01 17.06 -41.33
CA THR A 16 -14.85 16.90 -40.47
C THR A 16 -15.33 17.21 -39.07
N ILE A 17 -15.81 16.17 -38.37
CA ILE A 17 -15.93 16.23 -36.92
C ILE A 17 -14.48 16.37 -36.49
N SER A 18 -14.10 17.57 -36.09
CA SER A 18 -12.93 17.80 -35.28
C SER A 18 -13.18 16.97 -34.02
N PHE A 19 -12.74 15.71 -34.04
CA PHE A 19 -12.53 14.97 -32.82
C PHE A 19 -11.47 15.77 -32.09
N ASN A 20 -11.89 16.69 -31.20
CA ASN A 20 -11.02 17.23 -30.20
C ASN A 20 -10.36 16.02 -29.56
N SER A 21 -9.08 15.88 -29.86
CA SER A 21 -8.29 14.68 -29.70
C SER A 21 -8.16 14.38 -28.22
N CYS A 22 -9.03 13.53 -27.72
CA CYS A 22 -8.80 12.78 -26.51
C CYS A 22 -9.07 11.31 -26.82
N GLN A 23 -8.09 10.68 -27.46
CA GLN A 23 -7.95 9.23 -27.39
C GLN A 23 -6.64 8.94 -26.63
N ALA A 24 -6.78 8.11 -25.60
CA ALA A 24 -5.82 7.62 -24.59
C ALA A 24 -5.45 8.55 -23.41
N LEU A 25 -6.34 8.61 -22.41
CA LEU A 25 -6.00 8.35 -20.99
C LEU A 25 -7.28 7.93 -20.24
N ASN A 26 -7.60 6.64 -20.21
CA ASN A 26 -8.84 6.15 -19.58
C ASN A 26 -8.57 5.61 -18.15
N CYS A 27 -8.85 6.42 -17.12
CA CYS A 27 -8.93 5.96 -15.73
C CYS A 27 -10.32 5.41 -15.38
N ALA A 28 -10.62 4.17 -15.75
CA ALA A 28 -11.74 3.43 -15.16
C ALA A 28 -11.19 2.63 -13.96
N THR A 29 -11.63 2.85 -12.72
CA THR A 29 -13.01 2.67 -12.27
C THR A 29 -13.53 3.83 -11.41
N GLY A 30 -14.22 4.79 -12.03
CA GLY A 30 -15.33 5.47 -11.35
C GLY A 30 -16.57 4.57 -11.33
N PRO A 31 -17.56 4.81 -10.44
CA PRO A 31 -18.83 4.10 -10.49
C PRO A 31 -19.44 4.24 -11.89
N ALA A 32 -19.91 3.13 -12.45
CA ALA A 32 -20.42 3.06 -13.82
C ALA A 32 -21.45 4.16 -14.08
N GLY A 33 -21.12 5.13 -14.95
CA GLY A 33 -22.09 6.14 -15.42
C GLY A 33 -21.67 7.62 -15.33
N ALA A 34 -20.47 7.97 -14.87
CA ALA A 34 -20.01 9.37 -14.90
C ALA A 34 -19.37 9.74 -16.24
N ASN A 35 -19.97 10.71 -16.95
CA ASN A 35 -19.41 11.36 -18.14
C ASN A 35 -18.18 12.19 -17.71
N PRO A 36 -17.00 12.05 -18.34
CA PRO A 36 -15.76 12.72 -17.88
C PRO A 36 -15.79 14.22 -18.21
N THR A 37 -16.15 15.07 -17.25
CA THR A 37 -16.24 16.53 -17.44
C THR A 37 -14.89 17.27 -17.30
N ALA A 38 -13.75 16.59 -17.29
CA ALA A 38 -12.44 17.20 -17.53
C ALA A 38 -11.48 16.11 -17.98
N CYS A 39 -10.81 16.29 -19.13
CA CYS A 39 -9.79 15.35 -19.58
C CYS A 39 -8.61 15.41 -18.59
N ALA A 40 -8.54 14.44 -17.69
CA ALA A 40 -7.34 14.22 -16.88
C ALA A 40 -6.20 13.79 -17.82
N THR A 41 -5.04 14.41 -17.67
CA THR A 41 -3.85 14.13 -18.48
C THR A 41 -2.84 13.24 -17.77
N GLN A 42 -3.08 12.92 -16.50
CA GLN A 42 -2.16 12.17 -15.65
C GLN A 42 -2.93 11.20 -14.77
N CYS A 43 -2.41 9.98 -14.60
CA CYS A 43 -2.84 9.03 -13.58
C CYS A 43 -2.10 9.34 -12.27
N PHE A 44 -2.68 8.93 -11.14
CA PHE A 44 -2.00 9.00 -9.83
C PHE A 44 -2.24 7.75 -8.99
N VAL A 45 -1.31 7.50 -8.07
CA VAL A 45 -1.51 6.71 -6.85
C VAL A 45 -1.22 7.61 -5.66
N GLN A 46 -2.05 7.55 -4.62
CA GLN A 46 -1.94 8.37 -3.42
C GLN A 46 -2.19 7.51 -2.17
N ILE A 47 -1.52 7.86 -1.08
CA ILE A 47 -1.78 7.35 0.26
C ILE A 47 -2.22 8.53 1.15
N ASP A 48 -3.35 8.39 1.84
CA ASP A 48 -3.80 9.39 2.82
C ASP A 48 -3.18 9.17 4.22
N ASN A 49 -3.52 10.05 5.17
CA ASN A 49 -2.99 9.95 6.55
C ASN A 49 -3.44 8.68 7.29
N ALA A 50 -4.50 8.00 6.84
CA ALA A 50 -4.98 6.74 7.40
C ALA A 50 -4.33 5.52 6.74
N GLY A 51 -3.50 5.72 5.69
CA GLY A 51 -2.90 4.64 4.92
C GLY A 51 -3.81 4.11 3.81
N THR A 52 -4.92 4.80 3.50
CA THR A 52 -5.83 4.42 2.41
C THR A 52 -5.16 4.69 1.07
N VAL A 53 -5.07 3.67 0.22
CA VAL A 53 -4.54 3.78 -1.14
C VAL A 53 -5.66 4.20 -2.09
N THR A 54 -5.44 5.30 -2.81
CA THR A 54 -6.33 5.78 -3.87
C THR A 54 -5.57 5.81 -5.19
N ARG A 55 -6.13 5.23 -6.24
CA ARG A 55 -5.60 5.29 -7.60
C ARG A 55 -6.65 5.92 -8.50
N GLY A 56 -6.24 6.80 -9.41
CA GLY A 56 -7.20 7.49 -10.28
C GLY A 56 -6.57 8.43 -11.29
N CYS A 57 -7.41 9.29 -11.84
CA CYS A 57 -7.03 10.34 -12.78
C CYS A 57 -6.91 11.68 -12.06
N LEU A 58 -5.82 12.41 -12.30
CA LEU A 58 -5.56 13.70 -11.69
C LEU A 58 -6.26 14.80 -12.51
N PRO A 59 -7.14 15.62 -11.90
CA PRO A 59 -7.78 16.72 -12.61
C PRO A 59 -6.77 17.79 -13.03
N THR A 60 -7.05 18.48 -14.13
CA THR A 60 -6.22 19.59 -14.63
C THR A 60 -5.97 20.64 -13.55
N GLY A 61 -4.70 21.01 -13.33
CA GLY A 61 -4.31 22.00 -12.34
C GLY A 61 -4.18 21.48 -10.90
N THR A 62 -4.40 20.18 -10.66
CA THR A 62 -4.18 19.57 -9.35
C THR A 62 -2.72 19.11 -9.21
N THR A 63 -2.16 19.24 -8.02
CA THR A 63 -0.79 18.79 -7.71
C THR A 63 -0.82 17.43 -6.99
N CYS A 64 0.05 16.52 -7.44
CA CYS A 64 0.32 15.23 -6.81
C CYS A 64 1.80 15.22 -6.43
N THR A 65 2.08 15.27 -5.12
CA THR A 65 3.46 15.42 -4.63
C THR A 65 3.93 14.18 -3.88
N ALA A 66 5.11 13.71 -4.26
CA ALA A 66 5.85 12.69 -3.54
C ALA A 66 6.11 13.14 -2.09
N PRO A 67 6.27 12.20 -1.13
CA PRO A 67 6.28 10.74 -1.34
C PRO A 67 4.88 10.10 -1.36
N ASN A 68 3.86 10.81 -0.89
CA ASN A 68 2.52 10.23 -0.65
C ASN A 68 1.63 10.24 -1.89
N CYS A 69 2.08 10.83 -3.00
CA CYS A 69 1.38 10.79 -4.27
C CYS A 69 2.40 10.72 -5.42
N LEU A 70 2.25 9.73 -6.30
CA LEU A 70 3.02 9.62 -7.54
C LEU A 70 2.07 9.73 -8.73
N GLN A 71 2.51 10.45 -9.77
CA GLN A 71 1.75 10.66 -11.01
C GLN A 71 2.54 10.19 -12.24
N CYS A 72 1.82 9.84 -13.30
CA CYS A 72 2.40 9.33 -14.54
C CYS A 72 1.45 9.53 -15.74
N ASN A 73 1.99 9.47 -16.97
CA ASN A 73 1.33 10.01 -18.17
C ASN A 73 1.11 8.95 -19.27
N SER A 74 0.94 7.69 -18.89
CA SER A 74 0.58 6.60 -19.82
C SER A 74 -0.55 5.74 -19.26
N ASP A 75 -1.18 4.94 -20.11
CA ASP A 75 -2.24 4.03 -19.67
C ASP A 75 -1.71 3.04 -18.61
N ASN A 76 -2.52 2.77 -17.58
CA ASN A 76 -2.23 1.83 -16.49
C ASN A 76 -0.88 2.06 -15.77
N CYS A 77 -0.35 3.29 -15.77
CA CYS A 77 1.00 3.56 -15.27
C CYS A 77 1.11 3.68 -13.74
N ASN A 78 -0.01 3.93 -13.06
CA ASN A 78 -0.07 4.12 -11.61
C ASN A 78 -0.12 2.77 -10.89
N THR A 79 0.74 1.83 -11.27
CA THR A 79 0.83 0.45 -10.72
C THR A 79 1.87 0.33 -9.61
N ASN A 80 2.45 1.44 -9.15
CA ASN A 80 3.44 1.42 -8.07
C ASN A 80 2.92 0.62 -6.89
N LEU A 81 3.75 -0.32 -6.42
CA LEU A 81 3.48 -1.12 -5.24
C LEU A 81 3.37 -0.22 -4.00
N VAL A 82 2.39 -0.48 -3.13
CA VAL A 82 2.29 0.17 -1.84
C VAL A 82 2.68 -0.81 -0.74
N CYS A 83 3.57 -0.43 0.17
CA CYS A 83 4.05 -1.30 1.24
C CYS A 83 3.83 -0.68 2.61
N LYS A 84 3.66 -1.51 3.64
CA LYS A 84 3.80 -1.06 5.02
C LYS A 84 5.23 -0.58 5.25
N THR A 85 5.36 0.51 5.98
CA THR A 85 6.65 1.15 6.27
C THR A 85 6.75 1.52 7.74
N CYS A 86 7.88 1.22 8.34
CA CYS A 86 8.24 1.64 9.69
C CYS A 86 9.73 1.35 9.93
N ALA A 87 10.37 2.17 10.76
CA ALA A 87 11.78 2.03 11.13
C ALA A 87 11.95 1.14 12.37
N ALA A 88 13.14 0.58 12.58
CA ALA A 88 13.49 -0.22 13.76
C ALA A 88 13.12 0.42 15.12
N THR A 89 13.15 1.76 15.19
CA THR A 89 12.79 2.53 16.39
C THR A 89 11.29 2.56 16.68
N ASP A 90 10.44 2.22 15.71
CA ASP A 90 9.01 2.05 15.90
C ASP A 90 8.73 0.66 16.47
N VAL A 91 8.38 0.63 17.75
CA VAL A 91 8.05 -0.61 18.46
C VAL A 91 6.96 -1.40 17.75
N ALA A 92 6.00 -0.74 17.08
CA ALA A 92 4.91 -1.39 16.38
C ALA A 92 5.38 -2.18 15.15
N CYS A 93 6.55 -1.90 14.58
CA CYS A 93 7.15 -2.74 13.53
C CYS A 93 7.31 -4.19 13.99
N SER A 94 7.74 -4.33 15.25
CA SER A 94 8.23 -5.56 15.85
C SER A 94 7.17 -6.26 16.69
N THR A 95 6.31 -5.50 17.37
CA THR A 95 5.33 -6.04 18.33
C THR A 95 3.97 -6.35 17.72
N THR A 96 3.72 -5.92 16.48
CA THR A 96 2.44 -6.12 15.77
C THR A 96 2.64 -6.88 14.45
N ASN A 97 1.56 -7.18 13.75
CA ASN A 97 1.61 -7.70 12.39
C ASN A 97 1.90 -6.61 11.34
N GLY A 98 2.08 -5.34 11.71
CA GLY A 98 2.35 -4.24 10.78
C GLY A 98 1.11 -3.62 10.14
N ASN A 99 -0.12 -4.04 10.49
CA ASN A 99 -1.32 -3.37 9.99
C ASN A 99 -1.45 -1.92 10.50
N SER A 100 -0.96 -1.66 11.72
CA SER A 100 -1.04 -0.37 12.40
C SER A 100 0.12 0.59 12.07
N VAL A 101 1.06 0.20 11.21
CA VAL A 101 2.15 1.09 10.79
C VAL A 101 1.80 1.82 9.48
N GLY A 102 2.60 2.84 9.17
CA GLY A 102 2.44 3.67 7.98
C GLY A 102 2.53 2.87 6.66
N SER A 103 2.18 3.52 5.56
CA SER A 103 2.31 2.96 4.21
C SER A 103 3.13 3.90 3.32
N LEU A 104 3.84 3.35 2.34
CA LEU A 104 4.70 4.07 1.40
C LEU A 104 4.47 3.56 -0.02
N ILE A 105 4.48 4.47 -1.00
CA ILE A 105 4.49 4.12 -2.42
C ILE A 105 5.92 3.82 -2.87
N CYS A 106 6.16 2.64 -3.44
CA CYS A 106 7.46 2.26 -3.98
C CYS A 106 7.77 3.04 -5.25
N SER A 107 9.01 3.51 -5.38
CA SER A 107 9.45 4.39 -6.48
C SER A 107 9.82 3.61 -7.75
N ALA A 108 10.19 2.34 -7.63
CA ALA A 108 10.58 1.50 -8.76
C ALA A 108 9.70 0.24 -8.89
N ALA A 109 9.41 -0.14 -10.13
CA ALA A 109 8.58 -1.31 -10.45
C ALA A 109 9.25 -2.66 -10.08
N THR A 110 10.55 -2.66 -9.84
CA THR A 110 11.32 -3.85 -9.40
C THR A 110 11.23 -4.09 -7.90
N GLN A 111 10.79 -3.09 -7.12
CA GLN A 111 10.74 -3.20 -5.67
C GLN A 111 9.64 -4.14 -5.19
N GLN A 112 9.89 -4.75 -4.04
CA GLN A 112 8.96 -5.55 -3.26
C GLN A 112 8.69 -4.90 -1.91
N CYS A 113 7.60 -5.31 -1.27
CA CYS A 113 7.36 -5.02 0.14
C CYS A 113 8.19 -5.98 0.99
N LEU A 114 9.05 -5.43 1.83
CA LEU A 114 9.98 -6.18 2.65
C LEU A 114 9.59 -6.13 4.13
N ASN A 115 9.89 -7.21 4.83
CA ASN A 115 10.19 -7.21 6.26
C ASN A 115 11.66 -7.60 6.43
N GLN A 116 12.42 -6.76 7.11
CA GLN A 116 13.83 -6.99 7.44
C GLN A 116 13.96 -7.21 8.94
N LEU A 117 14.62 -8.30 9.33
CA LEU A 117 15.03 -8.57 10.70
C LEU A 117 16.42 -7.97 10.87
N ASN A 118 16.54 -7.03 11.80
CA ASN A 118 17.78 -6.36 12.12
C ASN A 118 18.62 -7.20 13.09
N SER A 119 19.92 -6.92 13.15
CA SER A 119 20.86 -7.63 14.02
C SER A 119 20.54 -7.54 15.52
N ASP A 120 19.80 -6.51 15.95
CA ASP A 120 19.32 -6.32 17.32
C ASP A 120 17.97 -7.02 17.60
N GLY A 121 17.43 -7.75 16.61
CA GLY A 121 16.15 -8.46 16.70
C GLY A 121 14.92 -7.59 16.39
N THR A 122 15.08 -6.31 16.07
CA THR A 122 13.96 -5.45 15.64
C THR A 122 13.56 -5.72 14.18
N VAL A 123 12.38 -5.25 13.77
CA VAL A 123 11.92 -5.31 12.39
C VAL A 123 11.94 -3.93 11.75
N THR A 124 12.30 -3.87 10.48
CA THR A 124 12.05 -2.71 9.61
C THR A 124 11.17 -3.16 8.43
N ARG A 125 10.26 -2.30 8.00
CA ARG A 125 9.34 -2.57 6.90
C ARG A 125 9.45 -1.47 5.87
N GLY A 126 9.32 -1.82 4.59
CA GLY A 126 9.32 -0.81 3.53
C GLY A 126 9.42 -1.41 2.14
N CYS A 127 9.63 -0.54 1.16
CA CYS A 127 9.99 -0.92 -0.19
C CYS A 127 11.48 -1.24 -0.28
N GLY A 128 11.86 -2.25 -1.04
CA GLY A 128 13.25 -2.53 -1.34
C GLY A 128 13.40 -3.53 -2.49
N GLU A 129 14.63 -3.80 -2.87
CA GLU A 129 14.92 -4.86 -3.84
C GLU A 129 14.52 -6.23 -3.26
N PRO A 130 14.18 -7.21 -4.11
CA PRO A 130 13.90 -8.56 -3.65
C PRO A 130 15.00 -9.09 -2.74
N CYS A 131 14.62 -9.73 -1.63
CA CYS A 131 15.57 -10.31 -0.68
C CYS A 131 16.55 -11.25 -1.40
N ALA A 132 17.83 -11.17 -1.05
CA ALA A 132 18.80 -12.12 -1.57
C ALA A 132 18.47 -13.54 -1.06
N THR A 133 18.73 -14.57 -1.86
CA THR A 133 18.49 -15.97 -1.45
C THR A 133 19.28 -16.36 -0.20
N THR A 134 20.42 -15.71 0.03
CA THR A 134 21.28 -15.87 1.21
C THR A 134 20.70 -15.23 2.47
N GLU A 135 19.65 -14.41 2.36
CA GLU A 135 19.04 -13.64 3.44
C GLU A 135 17.66 -14.19 3.83
N ALA A 136 17.27 -15.37 3.36
CA ALA A 136 15.93 -15.92 3.61
C ALA A 136 15.53 -16.06 5.09
N ALA A 137 16.52 -16.08 6.01
CA ALA A 137 16.29 -16.10 7.45
C ALA A 137 16.05 -14.70 8.06
N THR A 138 16.47 -13.63 7.38
CA THR A 138 16.44 -12.26 7.90
C THR A 138 15.66 -11.29 7.02
N CYS A 139 15.28 -11.66 5.80
CA CYS A 139 14.46 -10.87 4.90
C CYS A 139 13.31 -11.69 4.31
N SER A 140 12.10 -11.12 4.29
CA SER A 140 10.95 -11.63 3.53
C SER A 140 10.41 -10.57 2.58
N GLY A 141 10.18 -10.93 1.32
CA GLY A 141 9.65 -10.03 0.28
C GLY A 141 8.34 -10.53 -0.32
N CYS A 142 7.47 -9.61 -0.75
CA CYS A 142 6.22 -9.91 -1.45
C CYS A 142 5.81 -8.76 -2.40
N ALA A 143 4.93 -9.04 -3.37
CA ALA A 143 4.70 -8.16 -4.53
C ALA A 143 3.24 -7.66 -4.70
N THR A 144 2.43 -7.68 -3.64
CA THR A 144 1.06 -7.10 -3.66
C THR A 144 0.92 -6.02 -2.61
N ASP A 145 -0.01 -5.07 -2.81
CA ASP A 145 -0.16 -3.93 -1.91
C ASP A 145 -0.32 -4.37 -0.44
N ASN A 146 0.47 -3.77 0.45
CA ASN A 146 0.51 -4.00 1.89
C ASN A 146 0.74 -5.46 2.33
N CYS A 147 1.26 -6.32 1.44
CA CYS A 147 1.44 -7.74 1.73
C CYS A 147 2.43 -8.03 2.85
N ASN A 148 3.33 -7.10 3.14
CA ASN A 148 4.28 -7.23 4.24
C ASN A 148 3.63 -7.01 5.61
N ALA A 149 2.30 -6.82 5.71
CA ALA A 149 1.56 -6.73 6.97
C ALA A 149 1.30 -8.10 7.63
N VAL A 150 2.39 -8.79 7.97
CA VAL A 150 2.39 -10.06 8.72
C VAL A 150 3.30 -9.98 9.95
N PHE A 151 3.12 -10.90 10.92
CA PHE A 151 4.10 -11.08 11.99
C PHE A 151 5.43 -11.54 11.38
N TYR A 152 6.53 -10.92 11.82
CA TYR A 152 7.84 -11.21 11.29
C TYR A 152 8.94 -11.15 12.37
N PRO A 153 9.83 -12.14 12.45
CA PRO A 153 9.70 -13.48 11.87
C PRO A 153 8.38 -14.17 12.22
N ALA A 154 7.95 -15.16 11.43
CA ALA A 154 6.64 -15.81 11.60
C ALA A 154 6.53 -16.57 12.94
N ASP A 155 7.66 -17.01 13.48
CA ASP A 155 7.85 -17.66 14.77
C ASP A 155 8.15 -16.68 15.92
N ARG A 156 7.99 -15.36 15.71
CA ARG A 156 8.21 -14.36 16.76
C ARG A 156 7.32 -14.64 17.97
N LEU A 157 7.97 -14.91 19.10
CA LEU A 157 7.31 -15.24 20.35
C LEU A 157 6.32 -14.14 20.77
N GLN A 158 5.14 -14.56 21.22
CA GLN A 158 4.14 -13.70 21.85
C GLN A 158 3.98 -14.08 23.31
N CYS A 159 4.03 -13.08 24.18
CA CYS A 159 3.91 -13.24 25.62
C CYS A 159 2.79 -12.34 26.15
N TYR A 160 2.17 -12.75 27.26
CA TYR A 160 1.36 -11.82 28.05
C TYR A 160 2.29 -10.78 28.68
N GLN A 161 2.04 -9.50 28.38
CA GLN A 161 2.76 -8.36 28.92
C GLN A 161 1.81 -7.59 29.83
N CYS A 162 2.04 -7.69 31.13
CA CYS A 162 1.22 -7.09 32.18
C CYS A 162 2.10 -6.76 33.38
N ASP A 163 1.56 -5.97 34.30
CA ASP A 163 2.16 -5.67 35.59
C ASP A 163 1.13 -5.73 36.72
N SER A 164 1.62 -5.96 37.94
CA SER A 164 0.83 -5.85 39.18
C SER A 164 -0.51 -6.61 39.10
N THR A 165 -1.61 -5.96 39.50
CA THR A 165 -2.96 -6.55 39.51
C THR A 165 -3.47 -6.89 38.12
N ASN A 166 -2.93 -6.30 37.05
CA ASN A 166 -3.29 -6.62 35.67
C ASN A 166 -2.78 -8.01 35.25
N CYS A 167 -1.85 -8.60 36.00
CA CYS A 167 -1.35 -9.95 35.76
C CYS A 167 -2.14 -11.07 36.47
N ASN A 168 -3.07 -10.73 37.39
CA ASN A 168 -3.86 -11.74 38.09
C ASN A 168 -4.79 -12.51 37.14
N THR A 169 -5.29 -11.81 36.12
CA THR A 169 -6.09 -12.38 35.05
C THR A 169 -5.63 -11.78 33.72
N VAL A 170 -4.81 -12.51 32.98
CA VAL A 170 -4.36 -12.06 31.66
C VAL A 170 -5.51 -12.07 30.65
N ALA A 171 -5.53 -11.07 29.77
CA ALA A 171 -6.54 -10.93 28.72
C ALA A 171 -5.86 -11.01 27.33
N ALA A 172 -6.64 -11.28 26.28
CA ALA A 172 -6.10 -11.28 24.92
C ALA A 172 -5.45 -9.94 24.54
N SER A 173 -5.89 -8.83 25.13
CA SER A 173 -5.31 -7.50 24.94
C SER A 173 -3.91 -7.33 25.52
N SER A 174 -3.47 -8.20 26.45
CA SER A 174 -2.11 -8.20 26.97
C SER A 174 -1.18 -9.16 26.22
N LEU A 175 -1.69 -9.95 25.28
CA LEU A 175 -0.86 -10.81 24.43
C LEU A 175 -0.18 -9.97 23.35
N LEU A 176 1.13 -9.76 23.48
CA LEU A 176 1.93 -8.94 22.57
C LEU A 176 3.17 -9.70 22.10
N ALA A 177 3.61 -9.46 20.87
CA ALA A 177 4.87 -10.02 20.39
C ALA A 177 6.07 -9.39 21.11
N CYS A 178 7.12 -10.18 21.35
CA CYS A 178 8.35 -9.69 21.94
C CYS A 178 8.96 -8.57 21.07
N PRO A 179 9.38 -7.43 21.66
CA PRO A 179 9.95 -6.30 20.90
C PRO A 179 11.22 -6.66 20.12
N SER A 180 12.09 -7.48 20.69
CA SER A 180 13.25 -8.05 20.01
C SER A 180 13.01 -9.53 19.69
N TYR A 181 13.54 -9.98 18.55
CA TYR A 181 13.56 -11.39 18.18
C TYR A 181 14.88 -12.05 18.57
N GLN A 182 14.77 -13.25 19.14
CA GLN A 182 15.82 -14.23 19.40
C GLN A 182 15.18 -15.61 19.16
N ALA A 183 15.91 -16.57 18.60
CA ALA A 183 15.34 -17.89 18.28
C ALA A 183 14.89 -18.66 19.55
N ASP A 184 15.61 -18.52 20.66
CA ASP A 184 15.41 -19.32 21.88
C ASP A 184 14.83 -18.50 23.07
N GLN A 185 14.17 -17.37 22.79
CA GLN A 185 13.57 -16.55 23.84
C GLN A 185 12.37 -17.25 24.50
N LYS A 186 12.08 -16.84 25.74
CA LYS A 186 11.04 -17.44 26.58
C LYS A 186 10.22 -16.35 27.25
N CYS A 187 8.92 -16.60 27.42
CA CYS A 187 8.09 -15.79 28.31
C CYS A 187 8.47 -16.09 29.76
N TYR A 188 8.39 -15.07 30.62
CA TYR A 188 8.64 -15.21 32.05
C TYR A 188 7.50 -14.60 32.86
N THR A 189 7.43 -14.99 34.13
CA THR A 189 6.57 -14.36 35.14
C THR A 189 7.39 -14.21 36.41
N ILE A 190 7.37 -13.03 37.01
CA ILE A 190 8.02 -12.74 38.29
C ILE A 190 6.93 -12.27 39.25
N GLY A 191 6.96 -12.80 40.48
CA GLY A 191 6.09 -12.38 41.57
C GLY A 191 6.86 -12.40 42.88
N THR A 192 6.42 -11.59 43.83
CA THR A 192 6.91 -11.61 45.21
C THR A 192 5.93 -12.36 46.09
N ASN A 193 6.43 -13.19 47.00
CA ASN A 193 5.58 -13.82 48.01
C ASN A 193 4.98 -12.74 48.91
N ASP A 194 3.69 -12.88 49.22
CA ASP A 194 2.92 -11.99 50.10
C ASP A 194 3.30 -12.13 51.60
N ALA A 195 4.54 -12.54 51.88
CA ALA A 195 4.98 -12.89 53.23
C ALA A 195 5.44 -11.67 54.07
N THR A 196 5.51 -10.46 53.50
CA THR A 196 5.94 -9.24 54.21
C THR A 196 5.50 -7.93 53.53
N MET A 197 4.19 -7.74 53.28
CA MET A 197 3.64 -6.38 53.05
C MET A 197 3.04 -5.85 54.35
#